data_AF-A0A7W1CKJ0-F1
#
_entry.id   AF-A0A7W1CKJ0-F1
#
_cell.length_a   1.000
_cell.length_b   1.000
_cell.length_c   1.000
_cell.angle_alpha   90.00
_cell.angle_beta   90.00
_cell.angle_gamma   90.00
#
_symmetry.space_group_name_H-M   'P 1'
#
loop_
_entity.id
_entity.type
_entity.pdbx_description
1 polymer ?
#
loop_
_entity_poly.entity_id
_entity_poly.type
_entity_poly.pdbx_seq_one_letter_code
_entity_poly.pdbx_strand_id
1 'polypeptide(L)'
;MTRVYLVRHGRAAAGWDDDVDPGLDTVGMAQAAALADRLAPLGADAAPALVTSPLRRCQETAAALARRWAVTAVVDATVAEIPSPPGVPMGGRVAWLQAAMAGTWAELGDRYTGYRDGVVTPDSLRRA
;
A
#
# COMPACT_ATOMS: atom_id res chain seq x y z
N MET A 1 0.40 22.90 -8.01
CA MET A 1 1.35 21.78 -7.82
C MET A 1 0.73 20.83 -6.81
N THR A 2 0.56 19.56 -7.16
CA THR A 2 -0.11 18.57 -6.30
C THR A 2 0.92 17.89 -5.39
N ARG A 3 0.61 17.75 -4.10
CA ARG A 3 1.47 17.04 -3.12
C ARG A 3 0.91 15.65 -2.87
N VAL A 4 1.76 14.63 -2.96
CA VAL A 4 1.39 13.24 -2.68
C VAL A 4 2.26 12.73 -1.53
N TYR A 5 1.62 12.08 -0.55
CA TYR A 5 2.29 11.47 0.60
C TYR A 5 2.19 9.96 0.48
N LEU A 6 3.33 9.28 0.42
CA LEU A 6 3.39 7.82 0.35
C LEU A 6 3.62 7.25 1.75
N VAL A 7 2.70 6.38 2.17
CA VAL A 7 2.74 5.70 3.46
C VAL A 7 2.95 4.21 3.21
N ARG A 8 3.99 3.65 3.83
CA ARG A 8 4.13 2.20 3.97
C ARG A 8 3.31 1.74 5.17
N HIS A 9 2.61 0.61 5.03
CA HIS A 9 1.88 0.00 6.13
C HIS A 9 2.79 -0.34 7.32
N GLY A 10 2.22 -0.40 8.53
CA GLY A 10 2.93 -0.89 9.72
C GLY A 10 3.31 -2.36 9.62
N ARG A 11 4.11 -2.87 10.57
CA ARG A 11 4.52 -4.28 10.58
C ARG A 11 3.32 -5.22 10.59
N ALA A 12 3.32 -6.19 9.68
CA ALA A 12 2.28 -7.21 9.58
C ALA A 12 2.41 -8.25 10.69
N ALA A 13 1.30 -8.88 11.09
CA ALA A 13 1.24 -9.84 12.18
C ALA A 13 1.80 -11.22 11.86
N ALA A 14 1.79 -11.57 10.58
CA ALA A 14 2.32 -12.83 10.11
C ALA A 14 3.41 -12.57 9.08
N GLY A 15 4.38 -13.49 9.04
CA GLY A 15 5.26 -13.62 7.90
C GLY A 15 4.49 -14.13 6.68
N TRP A 16 5.14 -14.15 5.53
CA TRP A 16 4.53 -14.48 4.24
C TRP A 16 3.93 -15.90 4.15
N ASP A 17 4.29 -16.82 5.06
CA ASP A 17 3.94 -18.25 4.98
C ASP A 17 2.74 -18.66 5.85
N ASP A 18 2.24 -17.79 6.74
CA ASP A 18 1.22 -18.16 7.75
C ASP A 18 -0.19 -17.61 7.44
N ASP A 19 -0.27 -16.40 6.89
CA ASP A 19 -1.52 -15.73 6.49
C ASP A 19 -1.27 -15.01 5.16
N VAL A 20 -2.20 -15.15 4.21
CA VAL A 20 -2.11 -14.55 2.87
C VAL A 20 -2.50 -13.08 2.87
N ASP A 21 -3.21 -12.60 3.89
CA ASP A 21 -3.54 -11.17 4.07
C ASP A 21 -3.54 -10.77 5.57
N PRO A 22 -2.37 -10.82 6.23
CA PRO A 22 -2.28 -10.52 7.65
C PRO A 22 -2.61 -9.06 7.92
N GLY A 23 -3.28 -8.83 9.05
CA GLY A 23 -3.36 -7.51 9.68
C GLY A 23 -2.02 -7.05 10.25
N LEU A 24 -2.05 -5.95 10.99
CA LEU A 24 -0.92 -5.44 11.76
C LEU A 24 -0.74 -6.24 13.05
N ASP A 25 0.51 -6.43 13.49
CA ASP A 25 0.74 -6.82 14.89
C ASP A 25 0.70 -5.62 15.82
N THR A 26 0.95 -5.86 17.11
CA THR A 26 1.03 -4.84 18.15
C THR A 26 2.04 -3.73 17.82
N VAL A 27 3.17 -4.04 17.19
CA VAL A 27 4.15 -3.04 16.75
C VAL A 27 3.63 -2.27 15.56
N GLY A 28 3.01 -2.93 14.57
CA GLY A 28 2.40 -2.30 13.42
C GLY A 28 1.25 -1.37 13.79
N MET A 29 0.42 -1.75 14.77
CA MET A 29 -0.64 -0.90 15.31
C MET A 29 -0.06 0.36 15.98
N ALA A 30 1.01 0.22 16.77
CA ALA A 30 1.69 1.36 17.38
C ALA A 30 2.34 2.28 16.32
N GLN A 31 2.93 1.71 15.26
CA GLN A 31 3.46 2.45 14.12
C GLN A 31 2.35 3.24 13.40
N ALA A 32 1.20 2.61 13.16
CA ALA A 32 0.05 3.25 12.52
C ALA A 32 -0.50 4.41 13.36
N ALA A 33 -0.58 4.25 14.69
CA ALA A 33 -0.99 5.32 15.59
C ALA A 33 0.00 6.49 15.57
N ALA A 34 1.30 6.22 15.73
CA ALA A 34 2.34 7.25 15.70
C ALA A 34 2.41 8.00 14.36
N LEU A 35 2.21 7.27 13.25
CA LEU A 35 2.07 7.86 11.92
C LEU A 35 0.86 8.80 11.85
N ALA A 36 -0.30 8.35 12.35
CA ALA A 36 -1.52 9.14 12.32
C ALA A 36 -1.35 10.47 13.08
N ASP A 37 -0.70 10.44 14.24
CA ASP A 37 -0.39 11.65 15.00
C ASP A 37 0.59 12.57 14.26
N ARG A 38 1.64 12.00 13.66
CA ARG A 38 2.61 12.77 12.87
C ARG A 38 1.98 13.47 11.67
N LEU A 39 1.03 12.81 11.00
CA LEU A 39 0.38 13.32 9.79
C LEU A 39 -0.91 14.08 10.08
N ALA A 40 -1.41 14.07 11.32
CA ALA A 40 -2.62 14.80 11.73
C ALA A 40 -2.65 16.25 11.23
N PRO A 41 -1.55 17.05 11.34
CA PRO A 41 -1.56 18.45 10.91
C PRO A 41 -1.84 18.64 9.42
N LEU A 42 -1.57 17.64 8.57
CA LEU A 42 -1.79 17.73 7.12
C LEU A 42 -3.27 17.74 6.75
N GLY A 43 -4.16 17.27 7.64
CA GLY A 43 -5.61 17.27 7.43
C GLY A 43 -6.35 18.29 8.28
N ALA A 44 -5.65 19.23 8.93
CA ALA A 44 -6.25 20.22 9.82
C ALA A 44 -7.13 21.24 9.07
N ASP A 45 -6.68 21.71 7.90
CA ASP A 45 -7.41 22.69 7.09
C ASP A 45 -8.35 22.02 6.10
N ALA A 46 -7.83 21.06 5.33
CA ALA A 46 -8.58 20.24 4.40
C ALA A 46 -7.94 18.86 4.33
N ALA A 47 -8.66 17.83 4.78
CA ALA A 47 -8.17 16.47 4.75
C ALA A 47 -7.85 16.04 3.29
N PRO A 48 -6.64 15.55 3.02
CA PRO A 48 -6.31 14.99 1.70
C PRO A 48 -7.18 13.78 1.39
N ALA A 49 -7.32 13.47 0.10
CA ALA A 49 -7.82 12.16 -0.30
C ALA A 49 -6.93 11.07 0.30
N LEU A 50 -7.55 10.11 0.98
CA LEU A 50 -6.87 8.98 1.59
C LEU A 50 -7.17 7.72 0.76
N VAL A 51 -6.16 7.19 0.09
CA VAL A 51 -6.26 5.96 -0.72
C VAL A 51 -5.49 4.84 -0.03
N THR A 52 -6.02 3.63 -0.07
CA THR A 52 -5.36 2.46 0.52
C THR A 52 -5.47 1.23 -0.37
N SER A 53 -4.46 0.37 -0.29
CA SER A 53 -4.48 -0.98 -0.87
C SER A 53 -5.59 -1.83 -0.24
N PRO A 54 -6.15 -2.81 -0.96
CA PRO A 54 -7.10 -3.78 -0.40
C PRO A 54 -6.48 -4.68 0.68
N LEU A 55 -5.16 -4.72 0.83
CA LEU A 55 -4.50 -5.58 1.82
C LEU A 55 -4.80 -5.10 3.25
N ARG A 56 -5.13 -6.04 4.13
CA ARG A 56 -5.61 -5.77 5.50
C ARG A 56 -4.68 -4.88 6.30
N ARG A 57 -3.37 -5.17 6.32
CA ARG A 57 -2.35 -4.33 6.97
C ARG A 57 -2.34 -2.87 6.48
N CYS A 58 -2.63 -2.64 5.20
CA CYS A 58 -2.71 -1.30 4.61
C CYS A 58 -3.99 -0.60 5.07
N GLN A 59 -5.13 -1.30 5.02
CA GLN A 59 -6.41 -0.78 5.51
C GLN A 59 -6.35 -0.42 7.01
N GLU A 60 -5.74 -1.25 7.85
CA GLU A 60 -5.59 -0.99 9.28
C GLU A 60 -4.66 0.21 9.56
N THR A 61 -3.60 0.37 8.78
CA THR A 61 -2.74 1.57 8.85
C THR A 61 -3.50 2.82 8.44
N ALA A 62 -4.21 2.77 7.30
CA ALA A 62 -5.01 3.87 6.80
C ALA A 62 -6.16 4.23 7.77
N ALA A 63 -6.76 3.24 8.43
CA ALA A 63 -7.85 3.46 9.39
C ALA A 63 -7.41 4.33 10.58
N ALA A 64 -6.15 4.22 11.03
CA ALA A 64 -5.62 5.11 12.07
C ALA A 64 -5.61 6.57 11.62
N LEU A 65 -5.16 6.83 10.39
CA LEU A 65 -5.12 8.17 9.80
C LEU A 65 -6.52 8.70 9.46
N ALA A 66 -7.38 7.85 8.91
CA ALA A 66 -8.78 8.12 8.60
C ALA A 66 -9.56 8.63 9.82
N ARG A 67 -9.38 7.96 10.98
CA ARG A 67 -9.95 8.42 12.26
C ARG A 67 -9.43 9.80 12.66
N ARG A 68 -8.13 10.07 12.45
CA ARG A 68 -7.52 11.34 12.85
C ARG A 68 -7.98 12.52 11.99
N TRP A 69 -8.24 12.28 10.70
CA TRP A 69 -8.72 13.27 9.74
C TRP A 69 -10.25 13.29 9.58
N ALA A 70 -10.98 12.39 10.24
CA ALA A 70 -12.42 12.21 10.10
C ALA A 70 -12.88 12.00 8.63
N VAL A 71 -12.15 11.16 7.89
CA VAL A 71 -12.45 10.81 6.50
C VAL A 71 -12.64 9.31 6.32
N THR A 72 -13.18 8.90 5.18
CA THR A 72 -13.21 7.50 4.75
C THR A 72 -12.10 7.27 3.73
N ALA A 73 -11.28 6.24 3.96
CA ALA A 73 -10.28 5.83 2.98
C ALA A 73 -10.96 5.17 1.76
N VAL A 74 -10.49 5.50 0.56
CA VAL A 74 -10.87 4.84 -0.69
C VAL A 74 -9.98 3.62 -0.88
N VAL A 75 -10.58 2.44 -0.97
CA VAL A 75 -9.85 1.20 -1.29
C VAL A 75 -9.62 1.13 -2.79
N ASP A 76 -8.38 0.95 -3.20
CA ASP A 76 -7.97 0.93 -4.59
C ASP A 76 -7.00 -0.23 -4.87
N ALA A 77 -7.41 -1.13 -5.76
CA ALA A 77 -6.62 -2.28 -6.16
C ALA A 77 -5.37 -1.92 -6.97
N THR A 78 -5.31 -0.72 -7.57
CA THR A 78 -4.14 -0.29 -8.35
C THR A 78 -2.93 -0.05 -7.46
N VAL A 79 -3.11 0.29 -6.18
CA VAL A 79 -2.01 0.48 -5.21
C VAL A 79 -1.75 -0.78 -4.36
N ALA A 80 -2.19 -1.95 -4.83
CA ALA A 80 -1.86 -3.22 -4.20
C ALA A 80 -0.35 -3.56 -4.29
N GLU A 81 0.06 -4.66 -3.65
CA GLU A 81 1.42 -5.17 -3.80
C GLU A 81 1.66 -5.65 -5.25
N ILE A 82 2.91 -5.53 -5.73
CA ILE A 82 3.26 -6.07 -7.04
C ILE A 82 2.92 -7.57 -7.09
N PRO A 83 2.17 -8.04 -8.11
CA PRO A 83 1.71 -9.42 -8.13
C PRO A 83 2.89 -10.36 -8.31
N SER A 84 3.01 -11.40 -7.47
CA SER A 84 4.07 -12.40 -7.65
C SER A 84 3.97 -13.10 -9.01
N PRO A 85 5.10 -13.55 -9.59
CA PRO A 85 5.07 -14.29 -10.84
C PRO A 85 4.31 -15.61 -10.70
N PRO A 86 3.62 -16.06 -11.76
CA PRO A 86 3.02 -17.39 -11.79
C PRO A 86 4.06 -18.46 -11.48
N GLY A 87 3.70 -19.44 -10.65
CA GLY A 87 4.56 -20.60 -10.37
C GLY A 87 5.75 -20.32 -9.44
N VAL A 88 5.96 -19.09 -8.95
CA VAL A 88 6.98 -18.81 -7.93
C VAL A 88 6.43 -19.17 -6.54
N PRO A 89 7.02 -20.15 -5.84
CA PRO A 89 6.63 -20.49 -4.47
C PRO A 89 6.83 -19.32 -3.53
N MET A 90 6.10 -19.29 -2.40
CA MET A 90 6.15 -18.20 -1.43
C MET A 90 7.59 -17.84 -1.01
N GLY A 91 8.40 -18.85 -0.66
CA GLY A 91 9.81 -18.66 -0.28
C GLY A 91 10.72 -18.09 -1.38
N GLY A 92 10.34 -18.18 -2.66
CA GLY A 92 11.09 -17.58 -3.78
C GLY A 92 10.73 -16.13 -4.07
N ARG A 93 9.66 -15.60 -3.48
CA ARG A 93 9.13 -14.27 -3.79
C ARG A 93 10.06 -13.15 -3.37
N VAL A 94 10.72 -13.28 -2.21
CA VAL A 94 11.64 -12.23 -1.71
C VAL A 94 12.82 -12.06 -2.65
N ALA A 95 13.47 -13.16 -3.04
CA ALA A 95 14.60 -13.14 -3.96
C ALA A 95 14.19 -12.57 -5.33
N TRP A 96 13.02 -12.98 -5.83
CA TRP A 96 12.46 -12.41 -7.06
C TRP A 96 12.20 -10.90 -6.93
N LEU A 97 11.58 -10.45 -5.84
CA LEU A 97 11.25 -9.04 -5.63
C LEU A 97 12.52 -8.18 -5.52
N GLN A 98 13.56 -8.69 -4.85
CA GLN A 98 14.86 -8.02 -4.78
C GLN A 98 15.48 -7.84 -6.17
N ALA A 99 15.44 -8.89 -7.02
CA ALA A 99 15.92 -8.80 -8.39
C ALA A 99 15.07 -7.83 -9.23
N ALA A 100 13.75 -7.85 -9.05
CA ALA A 100 12.82 -6.96 -9.73
C ALA A 100 13.06 -5.48 -9.39
N MET A 101 13.32 -5.18 -8.11
CA MET A 101 13.62 -3.82 -7.64
C MET A 101 15.00 -3.31 -8.13
N ALA A 102 15.92 -4.21 -8.47
CA ALA A 102 17.25 -3.85 -8.97
C ALA A 102 17.27 -3.61 -10.50
N GLY A 103 16.25 -4.07 -11.22
CA GLY A 103 16.13 -3.91 -12.67
C GLY A 103 15.14 -2.80 -13.08
N THR A 104 14.63 -2.94 -14.31
CA THR A 104 13.66 -2.05 -14.93
C THR A 104 12.32 -2.75 -15.16
N TRP A 105 11.25 -1.98 -15.28
CA TRP A 105 9.93 -2.52 -15.64
C TRP A 105 9.95 -3.28 -16.98
N ALA A 106 10.76 -2.84 -17.94
CA ALA A 106 10.89 -3.49 -19.24
C ALA A 106 11.50 -4.90 -19.13
N GLU A 107 12.49 -5.08 -18.25
CA GLU A 107 13.13 -6.37 -18.01
C GLU A 107 12.20 -7.37 -17.29
N LEU A 108 11.20 -6.88 -16.55
CA LEU A 108 10.18 -7.72 -15.93
C LEU A 108 9.14 -8.26 -16.93
N GLY A 109 8.97 -7.58 -18.06
CA GLY A 109 8.06 -7.96 -19.14
C GLY A 109 6.64 -7.41 -19.01
N ASP A 110 5.81 -7.70 -20.02
CA ASP A 110 4.53 -7.03 -20.29
C ASP A 110 3.53 -7.05 -19.13
N ARG A 111 3.54 -8.12 -18.33
CA ARG A 111 2.68 -8.24 -17.15
C ARG A 111 2.92 -7.09 -16.16
N TYR A 112 4.18 -6.70 -15.97
CA TYR A 112 4.57 -5.75 -14.94
C TYR A 112 4.60 -4.31 -15.47
N THR A 113 4.88 -4.11 -16.76
CA THR A 113 4.65 -2.82 -17.41
C THR A 113 3.16 -2.47 -17.40
N GLY A 114 2.28 -3.43 -17.71
CA GLY A 114 0.82 -3.24 -17.61
C GLY A 114 0.35 -2.93 -16.18
N TYR A 115 0.92 -3.60 -15.17
CA TYR A 115 0.70 -3.27 -13.76
C TYR A 115 1.09 -1.82 -13.43
N ARG A 116 2.32 -1.40 -13.79
CA ARG A 116 2.80 -0.03 -13.58
C ARG A 116 1.87 0.99 -14.23
N ASP A 117 1.44 0.75 -15.47
CA ASP A 117 0.61 1.68 -16.21
C ASP A 117 -0.79 1.84 -15.59
N GLY A 118 -1.34 0.76 -15.02
CA GLY A 118 -2.59 0.80 -14.25
C GLY A 118 -2.53 1.72 -13.02
N VAL A 119 -1.36 1.88 -12.39
CA VAL A 119 -1.16 2.79 -11.24
C VAL A 119 -1.21 4.26 -11.65
N VAL A 120 -0.76 4.58 -12.87
CA VAL A 120 -0.66 5.97 -13.37
C VAL A 120 -2.00 6.48 -13.92
N THR A 121 -2.89 5.57 -14.31
CA THR A 121 -4.25 5.90 -14.78
C THR A 121 -5.33 5.20 -13.96
N PRO A 122 -5.39 5.40 -12.63
CA PRO A 122 -6.31 4.65 -11.79
C PRO A 122 -7.74 5.15 -11.99
N ASP A 123 -8.67 4.23 -12.27
CA ASP A 123 -10.08 4.56 -12.50
C ASP A 123 -10.76 5.14 -11.24
N SER A 124 -10.24 4.83 -10.06
CA SER A 124 -10.69 5.31 -8.75
C SER A 124 -10.55 6.83 -8.56
N LEU A 125 -9.60 7.47 -9.26
CA LEU A 125 -9.32 8.91 -9.14
C LEU A 125 -9.99 9.73 -10.25
N ARG A 126 -10.72 9.10 -11.17
CA ARG A 126 -11.41 9.77 -12.30
C ARG A 126 -12.75 10.42 -11.93
N ARG A 127 -13.13 10.44 -10.65
CA ARG A 127 -14.35 11.10 -10.17
C ARG A 127 -14.05 12.06 -9.03
N ALA A 128 -13.74 13.30 -9.40
CA ALA A 128 -13.90 14.50 -8.59
C ALA A 128 -14.38 15.62 -9.54
#